data_AF-A0A6M2E169-F1
#
_entry.id   AF-A0A6M2E169-F1
#
_cell.length_a   1.000
_cell.length_b   1.000
_cell.length_c   1.000
_cell.angle_alpha   90.00
_cell.angle_beta   90.00
_cell.angle_gamma   90.00
#
_symmetry.space_group_name_H-M   'P 1'
#
loop_
_entity.id
_entity.type
_entity.pdbx_description
1 polymer ?
#
loop_
_entity_poly.entity_id
_entity_poly.type
_entity_poly.pdbx_seq_one_letter_code
_entity_poly.pdbx_strand_id
1 'polypeptide(L)'
;MRTLLLCVLVAGFAAVSYAHHLELCDKNDRQLKSELQCIQRSISAAANRSFDNAARTLGCQDSACVIRTLCAGNDLEKAMAKHFTRSQITEIHNAATACDSSAGHHH
;
A
#
# COMPACT_ATOMS: atom_id res chain seq x y z
N MET A 1 46.08 -16.79 14.57
CA MET A 1 44.75 -17.39 14.30
C MET A 1 43.85 -17.12 15.50
N ARG A 2 42.90 -16.19 15.36
CA ARG A 2 41.71 -15.99 16.21
C ARG A 2 41.10 -14.62 15.88
N THR A 3 39.99 -14.64 15.15
CA THR A 3 38.71 -13.96 15.45
C THR A 3 37.86 -13.95 14.19
N LEU A 4 37.08 -15.03 14.02
CA LEU A 4 35.84 -15.00 13.26
C LEU A 4 34.84 -14.17 14.09
N LEU A 5 34.61 -12.93 13.69
CA LEU A 5 33.46 -12.12 14.12
C LEU A 5 32.49 -12.14 12.93
N LEU A 6 31.59 -13.11 12.84
CA LEU A 6 30.22 -13.03 13.35
C LEU A 6 29.55 -11.74 12.86
N CYS A 7 28.90 -11.80 11.70
CA CYS A 7 27.45 -12.07 11.57
C CYS A 7 26.57 -10.90 11.99
N VAL A 8 25.85 -10.39 10.97
CA VAL A 8 24.46 -9.93 11.05
C VAL A 8 24.28 -8.52 11.63
N LEU A 9 23.19 -7.88 11.20
CA LEU A 9 22.61 -6.62 11.70
C LEU A 9 22.94 -5.36 10.90
N VAL A 10 22.64 -5.38 9.60
CA VAL A 10 21.91 -4.24 9.01
C VAL A 10 20.67 -4.76 8.27
N ALA A 11 19.95 -5.69 8.91
CA ALA A 11 18.53 -5.83 8.63
C ALA A 11 17.85 -4.74 9.45
N GLY A 12 17.77 -3.53 8.87
CA GLY A 12 16.92 -2.47 9.37
C GLY A 12 15.48 -2.94 9.32
N PHE A 13 15.06 -3.69 10.34
CA PHE A 13 13.66 -3.94 10.64
C PHE A 13 13.07 -2.61 11.13
N ALA A 14 12.81 -1.71 10.19
CA ALA A 14 11.68 -0.82 10.33
C ALA A 14 10.45 -1.73 10.25
N ALA A 15 10.03 -2.26 11.40
CA ALA A 15 8.64 -2.62 11.61
C ALA A 15 7.88 -1.29 11.58
N VAL A 16 7.62 -0.80 10.36
CA VAL A 16 6.61 0.23 10.16
C VAL A 16 5.33 -0.48 10.52
N SER A 17 4.86 -0.27 11.74
CA SER A 17 3.54 -0.64 12.15
C SER A 17 2.58 0.13 11.25
N TYR A 18 2.20 -0.47 10.12
CA TYR A 18 1.11 -0.05 9.23
C TYR A 18 -0.27 -0.27 9.90
N ALA A 19 -0.32 -0.07 11.23
CA ALA A 19 -1.53 -0.16 12.04
C ALA A 19 -2.40 1.10 11.92
N HIS A 20 -1.90 2.17 11.30
CA HIS A 20 -2.77 3.17 10.70
C HIS A 20 -3.24 2.60 9.36
N HIS A 21 -4.38 1.89 9.45
CA HIS A 21 -5.14 1.40 8.32
C HIS A 21 -5.08 2.39 7.16
N LEU A 22 -4.74 1.91 5.96
CA LEU A 22 -5.07 2.65 4.75
C LEU A 22 -6.57 2.99 4.85
N GLU A 23 -6.91 4.24 5.16
CA GLU A 23 -8.31 4.68 5.30
C GLU A 23 -9.12 4.48 4.02
N LEU A 24 -8.43 4.15 2.92
CA LEU A 24 -9.00 3.68 1.67
C LEU A 24 -10.04 2.56 1.84
N CYS A 25 -9.92 1.70 2.87
CA CYS A 25 -10.94 0.68 3.14
C CYS A 25 -12.26 1.26 3.69
N ASP A 26 -12.19 2.32 4.50
CA ASP A 26 -13.34 2.93 5.18
C ASP A 26 -14.02 4.02 4.34
N LYS A 27 -13.32 4.52 3.32
CA LYS A 27 -13.85 5.53 2.39
C LYS A 27 -14.99 4.97 1.54
N ASN A 28 -15.95 5.82 1.18
CA ASN A 28 -16.98 5.46 0.21
C ASN A 28 -16.39 5.38 -1.22
N ASP A 29 -17.12 4.79 -2.17
CA ASP A 29 -16.59 4.53 -3.51
C ASP A 29 -16.15 5.79 -4.27
N ARG A 30 -16.84 6.92 -4.06
CA ARG A 30 -16.45 8.19 -4.71
C ARG A 30 -15.14 8.74 -4.14
N GLN A 31 -15.01 8.75 -2.80
CA GLN A 31 -13.79 9.18 -2.13
C GLN A 31 -12.61 8.26 -2.49
N LEU A 32 -12.84 6.94 -2.43
CA LEU A 32 -11.85 5.93 -2.80
C LEU A 32 -11.34 6.14 -4.23
N LYS A 33 -12.24 6.31 -5.21
CA LYS A 33 -11.85 6.56 -6.61
C LYS A 33 -11.07 7.86 -6.76
N SER A 34 -11.49 8.93 -6.10
CA SER A 34 -10.81 10.23 -6.14
C SER A 34 -9.39 10.14 -5.58
N GLU A 35 -9.22 9.51 -4.41
CA GLU A 35 -7.90 9.35 -3.81
C GLU A 35 -7.01 8.40 -4.61
N LEU A 36 -7.57 7.32 -5.16
CA LEU A 36 -6.81 6.42 -6.03
C LEU A 36 -6.29 7.11 -7.29
N GLN A 37 -7.03 8.07 -7.86
CA GLN A 37 -6.50 8.87 -8.96
C GLN A 37 -5.30 9.72 -8.54
N CYS A 38 -5.30 10.26 -7.31
CA CYS A 38 -4.14 10.95 -6.78
C CYS A 38 -2.97 9.97 -6.54
N ILE A 39 -3.23 8.84 -5.88
CA ILE A 39 -2.22 7.82 -5.59
C ILE A 39 -1.55 7.31 -6.86
N GLN A 40 -2.33 6.95 -7.89
CA GLN A 40 -1.80 6.48 -9.17
C GLN A 40 -0.90 7.50 -9.87
N ARG A 41 -1.11 8.81 -9.66
CA ARG A 41 -0.23 9.86 -10.18
C ARG A 41 1.02 10.06 -9.33
N SER A 42 0.96 9.70 -8.05
CA SER A 42 2.01 9.93 -7.06
C SER A 42 2.95 8.72 -6.85
N ILE A 43 2.59 7.55 -7.39
CA ILE A 43 3.42 6.34 -7.32
C ILE A 43 4.15 6.05 -8.64
N SER A 44 5.18 5.23 -8.55
CA SER A 44 6.00 4.78 -9.66
C SER A 44 5.19 4.01 -10.70
N ALA A 45 5.65 4.04 -11.94
CA ALA A 45 5.09 3.21 -13.00
C ALA A 45 5.14 1.71 -12.66
N ALA A 46 6.11 1.27 -11.86
CA ALA A 46 6.20 -0.11 -11.40
C ALA A 46 5.06 -0.46 -10.42
N ALA A 47 4.76 0.41 -9.45
CA ALA A 47 3.64 0.22 -8.53
C ALA A 47 2.28 0.28 -9.26
N ASN A 48 2.11 1.19 -10.22
CA ASN A 48 0.93 1.23 -11.09
C ASN A 48 0.74 -0.09 -11.87
N ARG A 49 1.82 -0.65 -12.44
CA ARG A 49 1.74 -1.97 -13.09
C ARG A 49 1.34 -3.08 -12.13
N SER A 50 1.74 -3.00 -10.86
CA SER A 50 1.29 -3.97 -9.85
C SER A 50 -0.20 -3.83 -9.56
N PHE A 51 -0.79 -2.64 -9.62
CA PHE A 51 -2.25 -2.48 -9.58
C PHE A 51 -2.93 -3.15 -10.77
N ASP A 52 -2.40 -2.98 -11.98
CA ASP A 52 -2.96 -3.64 -13.18
C ASP A 52 -2.88 -5.17 -13.08
N ASN A 53 -1.76 -5.67 -12.56
CA ASN A 53 -1.57 -7.10 -12.29
C ASN A 53 -2.57 -7.60 -11.24
N ALA A 54 -2.71 -6.90 -10.12
CA ALA A 54 -3.67 -7.22 -9.08
C ALA A 54 -5.10 -7.21 -9.62
N ALA A 55 -5.45 -6.23 -10.46
CA ALA A 55 -6.75 -6.14 -11.10
C ALA A 55 -7.04 -7.38 -11.95
N ARG A 56 -6.08 -7.79 -12.79
CA ARG A 56 -6.19 -9.03 -13.58
C ARG A 56 -6.33 -10.28 -12.71
N THR A 57 -5.52 -10.42 -11.68
CA THR A 57 -5.55 -11.59 -10.79
C THR A 57 -6.86 -11.70 -10.00
N LEU A 58 -7.42 -10.57 -9.58
CA LEU A 58 -8.63 -10.52 -8.76
C LEU A 58 -9.92 -10.40 -9.59
N GLY A 59 -9.82 -10.30 -10.93
CA GLY A 59 -10.98 -10.10 -11.80
C GLY A 59 -11.62 -8.71 -11.66
N CYS A 60 -10.84 -7.72 -11.22
CA CYS A 60 -11.29 -6.35 -11.02
C CYS A 60 -11.15 -5.50 -12.28
N GLN A 61 -12.10 -4.58 -12.48
CA GLN A 61 -12.11 -3.66 -13.62
C GLN A 61 -11.28 -2.39 -13.37
N ASP A 62 -11.08 -2.01 -12.11
CA ASP A 62 -10.33 -0.82 -11.72
C ASP A 62 -9.59 -1.03 -10.38
N SER A 63 -8.71 -0.09 -10.04
CA SER A 63 -7.93 -0.15 -8.79
C SER A 63 -8.80 0.02 -7.54
N ALA A 64 -9.98 0.63 -7.65
CA ALA A 64 -10.90 0.75 -6.53
C ALA A 64 -11.47 -0.62 -6.15
N CYS A 65 -11.86 -1.43 -7.13
CA CYS A 65 -12.23 -2.83 -6.93
C CYS A 65 -11.09 -3.63 -6.31
N VAL A 66 -9.84 -3.42 -6.75
CA VAL A 66 -8.67 -4.10 -6.17
C VAL A 66 -8.58 -3.79 -4.67
N ILE A 67 -8.58 -2.51 -4.30
CA ILE A 67 -8.50 -2.11 -2.90
C ILE A 67 -9.68 -2.68 -2.11
N ARG A 68 -10.92 -2.57 -2.61
CA ARG A 68 -12.10 -3.16 -1.95
C ARG A 68 -11.96 -4.66 -1.70
N THR A 69 -11.47 -5.39 -2.69
CA THR A 69 -11.26 -6.83 -2.60
C THR A 69 -10.18 -7.18 -1.57
N LEU A 70 -9.09 -6.40 -1.54
CA LEU A 70 -8.03 -6.59 -0.55
C LEU A 70 -8.47 -6.18 0.88
N CYS A 71 -9.34 -5.17 1.00
CA CYS A 71 -9.95 -4.72 2.24
C CYS A 71 -11.02 -5.67 2.79
N ALA A 72 -11.56 -6.59 1.97
CA ALA A 72 -12.54 -7.58 2.44
C ALA A 72 -11.94 -8.59 3.44
N GLY A 73 -10.60 -8.70 3.50
CA GLY A 73 -9.90 -9.45 4.53
C GLY A 73 -9.54 -8.60 5.73
N ASN A 74 -9.41 -9.22 6.91
CA ASN A 74 -9.03 -8.53 8.16
C ASN A 74 -7.58 -7.98 8.18
N ASP A 75 -6.78 -8.24 7.14
CA ASP A 75 -5.37 -7.87 7.08
C ASP A 75 -5.01 -7.39 5.66
N LEU A 76 -5.16 -6.07 5.45
CA LEU A 76 -4.89 -5.42 4.18
C LEU A 76 -3.40 -5.53 3.79
N GLU A 77 -2.48 -5.37 4.74
CA GLU A 77 -1.04 -5.42 4.45
C GLU A 77 -0.66 -6.80 3.92
N LYS A 78 -1.14 -7.86 4.57
CA LYS A 78 -0.95 -9.24 4.10
C LYS A 78 -1.63 -9.52 2.77
N ALA A 79 -2.79 -8.91 2.51
CA ALA A 79 -3.46 -9.02 1.23
C ALA A 79 -2.66 -8.32 0.12
N MET A 80 -2.17 -7.10 0.37
CA MET A 80 -1.32 -6.34 -0.54
C MET A 80 0.01 -7.06 -0.80
N ALA A 81 0.62 -7.69 0.20
CA ALA A 81 1.88 -8.44 0.06
C ALA A 81 1.81 -9.60 -0.95
N LYS A 82 0.61 -10.05 -1.34
CA LYS A 82 0.42 -11.05 -2.41
C LYS A 82 0.59 -10.48 -3.82
N HIS A 83 0.41 -9.17 -3.99
CA HIS A 83 0.38 -8.51 -5.31
C HIS A 83 1.41 -7.39 -5.45
N PHE A 84 1.92 -6.87 -4.34
CA PHE A 84 2.83 -5.75 -4.27
C PHE A 84 4.07 -6.15 -3.47
N THR A 85 5.24 -5.67 -3.92
CA THR A 85 6.46 -5.76 -3.12
C THR A 85 6.38 -4.81 -1.91
N ARG A 86 7.19 -5.06 -0.89
CA ARG A 86 7.22 -4.20 0.31
C ARG A 86 7.48 -2.74 -0.02
N SER A 87 8.40 -2.45 -0.94
CA SER A 87 8.69 -1.08 -1.37
C SER A 87 7.50 -0.43 -2.07
N GLN A 88 6.76 -1.18 -2.88
CA GLN A 88 5.53 -0.69 -3.53
C GLN A 88 4.43 -0.43 -2.51
N ILE A 89 4.27 -1.29 -1.49
CA ILE A 89 3.31 -1.07 -0.40
C ILE A 89 3.63 0.23 0.34
N THR A 90 4.92 0.44 0.66
CA THR A 90 5.37 1.68 1.29
C THR A 90 5.11 2.90 0.41
N GLU A 91 5.40 2.80 -0.88
CA GLU A 91 5.13 3.85 -1.84
C GLU A 91 3.63 4.18 -1.92
N ILE A 92 2.76 3.17 -2.01
CA ILE A 92 1.30 3.32 -2.05
C ILE A 92 0.79 3.98 -0.77
N HIS A 93 1.30 3.58 0.40
CA HIS A 93 0.88 4.20 1.64
C HIS A 93 1.31 5.66 1.74
N ASN A 94 2.57 5.98 1.42
CA ASN A 94 3.05 7.36 1.45
C ASN A 94 2.22 8.23 0.50
N ALA A 95 1.89 7.71 -0.68
CA ALA A 95 0.99 8.37 -1.61
C ALA A 95 -0.42 8.51 -1.04
N ALA A 96 -0.97 7.48 -0.39
CA ALA A 96 -2.29 7.56 0.26
C ALA A 96 -2.34 8.62 1.36
N THR A 97 -1.33 8.69 2.21
CA THR A 97 -1.20 9.72 3.25
C THR A 97 -1.12 11.12 2.66
N ALA A 98 -0.37 11.31 1.57
CA ALA A 98 -0.25 12.61 0.91
C ALA A 98 -1.52 13.01 0.13
N CYS A 99 -2.28 12.02 -0.35
CA CYS A 99 -3.48 12.19 -1.14
C CYS A 99 -4.77 12.24 -0.31
N ASP A 100 -4.70 11.92 0.99
CA ASP A 100 -5.86 11.95 1.86
C ASP A 100 -6.31 13.40 2.09
N SER A 101 -7.39 13.76 1.42
CA SER A 101 -8.05 15.06 1.57
C SER A 101 -8.70 15.26 2.95
N SER A 102 -8.87 14.19 3.72
CA SER A 102 -9.56 14.16 5.02
C SER A 102 -8.62 14.50 6.17
N ALA A 103 -7.33 14.18 6.05
CA ALA A 103 -6.26 14.58 6.97
C ALA A 103 -6.11 16.11 7.14
N GLY A 104 -6.69 16.90 6.22
CA GLY A 104 -6.65 18.37 6.23
C GLY A 104 -7.68 19.09 7.13
N HIS A 105 -8.55 18.38 7.87
CA HIS A 105 -9.56 19.01 8.73
C HIS A 105 -9.22 19.08 10.23
N HIS A 106 -7.94 18.93 10.59
CA HIS A 106 -7.43 19.26 11.93
C HIS A 106 -6.62 20.56 11.90
N HIS A 107 -7.29 21.70 11.79
CA HIS A 107 -6.78 23.00 12.22
C HIS A 107 -7.91 23.88 12.75
#